data_AF-A0A2E8QNF4-F1
#
_entry.id   AF-A0A2E8QNF4-F1
#
_cell.length_a   1.000
_cell.length_b   1.000
_cell.length_c   1.000
_cell.angle_alpha   90.00
_cell.angle_beta   90.00
_cell.angle_gamma   90.00
#
_symmetry.space_group_name_H-M   'P 1'
#
loop_
_entity.id
_entity.type
_entity.pdbx_description
1 polymer ?
#
loop_
_entity_poly.entity_id
_entity_poly.type
_entity_poly.pdbx_seq_one_letter_code
_entity_poly.pdbx_strand_id
1 'polypeptide(L)'
;METLSADLRSKEGIVSASDWSTAHEDNERNGGLIFGTPGLLSMMFVVAALASIASAFVFLSLVLTQRKRELAILQAIGASPNQVVRLVLFEIMSILLVSMVLGVTLGLAVSESFNGFFGVFGFIFQLFLGQSAPINRDLVWPWLEIIAVNGLVLVAVVGSLLFTTRRALDSDLATVLKGE
;
A
#
# COMPACT_ATOMS: atom_id res chain seq x y z
N MET A 1 53.22 5.17 36.12
CA MET A 1 51.84 5.69 36.30
C MET A 1 51.45 6.58 35.12
N GLU A 2 52.29 7.54 34.73
CA GLU A 2 52.01 8.51 33.65
C GLU A 2 51.88 7.89 32.24
N THR A 3 52.68 6.86 31.95
CA THR A 3 52.63 6.11 30.68
C THR A 3 51.37 5.27 30.54
N LEU A 4 50.85 4.75 31.65
CA LEU A 4 49.63 3.94 31.70
C LEU A 4 48.38 4.82 31.52
N SER A 5 48.39 6.04 32.05
CA SER A 5 47.33 7.04 31.81
C SER A 5 47.32 7.58 30.37
N ALA A 6 48.49 7.70 29.74
CA ALA A 6 48.60 8.12 28.34
C ALA A 6 48.05 7.06 27.37
N ASP A 7 48.32 5.78 27.65
CA ASP A 7 47.84 4.65 26.84
C ASP A 7 46.32 4.46 26.96
N LEU A 8 45.75 4.68 28.15
CA LEU A 8 44.30 4.64 28.37
C LEU A 8 43.57 5.79 27.65
N ARG A 9 44.12 7.01 27.66
CA ARG A 9 43.58 8.17 26.92
C ARG A 9 43.67 8.01 25.40
N SER A 10 44.75 7.40 24.91
CA SER A 10 44.93 7.03 23.49
C SER A 10 43.83 6.07 23.05
N LYS A 11 43.58 5.03 23.86
CA LYS A 11 42.58 3.99 23.55
C LYS A 11 41.15 4.52 23.56
N GLU A 12 40.79 5.44 24.44
CA GLU A 12 39.48 6.11 24.43
C GLU A 12 39.28 7.05 23.22
N GLY A 13 40.35 7.71 22.74
CA GLY A 13 40.29 8.59 21.56
C GLY A 13 40.11 7.85 20.23
N ILE A 14 40.60 6.61 20.13
CA ILE A 14 40.54 5.80 18.90
C ILE A 14 39.17 5.13 18.70
N VAL A 15 38.37 4.94 19.75
CA VAL A 15 37.03 4.32 19.67
C VAL A 15 35.98 5.28 19.06
N SER A 16 36.29 6.57 18.90
CA SER A 16 35.41 7.55 18.24
C SER A 16 35.70 7.78 16.76
N ALA A 17 36.79 7.21 16.21
CA ALA A 17 37.03 7.22 14.78
C ALA A 17 36.29 6.02 14.18
N SER A 18 35.15 6.26 13.53
CA SER A 18 34.47 5.23 12.74
C SER A 18 35.49 4.64 11.75
N ASP A 19 35.87 3.38 11.96
CA ASP A 19 36.83 2.69 11.12
C ASP A 19 36.27 2.63 9.70
N TRP A 20 36.90 3.36 8.78
CA TRP A 20 36.46 3.47 7.39
C TRP A 20 36.38 2.09 6.72
N SER A 21 37.19 1.12 7.14
CA SER A 21 37.14 -0.24 6.60
C SER A 21 35.83 -0.94 6.97
N THR A 22 35.39 -0.81 8.22
CA THR A 22 34.14 -1.39 8.72
C THR A 22 32.93 -0.67 8.11
N ALA A 23 32.97 0.67 8.03
CA ALA A 23 31.91 1.44 7.40
C ALA A 23 31.80 1.16 5.89
N HIS A 24 32.92 0.91 5.21
CA HIS A 24 32.95 0.54 3.79
C HIS A 24 32.40 -0.87 3.56
N GLU A 25 32.80 -1.84 4.40
CA GLU A 25 32.31 -3.23 4.33
C GLU A 25 30.80 -3.31 4.62
N ASP A 26 30.31 -2.55 5.60
CA ASP A 26 28.88 -2.44 5.88
C ASP A 26 28.12 -1.79 4.72
N ASN A 27 28.69 -0.80 4.04
CA ASN A 27 28.08 -0.19 2.87
C ASN A 27 28.12 -1.11 1.64
N GLU A 28 29.13 -1.96 1.49
CA GLU A 28 29.18 -2.93 0.40
C GLU A 28 28.17 -4.08 0.63
N ARG A 29 27.99 -4.51 1.90
CA ARG A 29 26.98 -5.49 2.30
C ARG A 29 25.55 -4.95 2.25
N ASN A 30 25.31 -3.73 2.76
CA ASN A 30 23.97 -3.14 2.87
C ASN A 30 23.60 -2.19 1.73
N GLY A 31 24.56 -1.71 0.94
CA GLY A 31 24.30 -0.78 -0.17
C GLY A 31 23.39 -1.38 -1.25
N GLY A 32 23.41 -2.71 -1.40
CA GLY A 32 22.47 -3.45 -2.24
C GLY A 32 21.03 -3.50 -1.71
N LEU A 33 20.78 -3.16 -0.44
CA LEU A 33 19.44 -3.21 0.15
C LEU A 33 18.58 -2.00 -0.29
N ILE A 34 19.19 -0.84 -0.51
CA ILE A 34 18.52 0.38 -1.00
C ILE A 34 18.62 0.49 -2.52
N PHE A 35 19.77 0.16 -3.13
CA PHE A 35 20.02 0.33 -4.56
C PHE A 35 20.06 -0.96 -5.39
N GLY A 36 19.91 -2.14 -4.75
CA GLY A 36 19.87 -3.44 -5.43
C GLY A 36 18.45 -4.00 -5.58
N THR A 37 18.35 -5.31 -5.81
CA THR A 37 17.06 -5.98 -6.08
C THR A 37 16.02 -5.83 -4.95
N PRO A 38 16.38 -5.88 -3.64
CA PRO A 38 15.39 -5.66 -2.58
C PRO A 38 14.86 -4.22 -2.56
N GLY A 39 15.71 -3.23 -2.86
CA GLY A 39 15.33 -1.81 -2.93
C GLY A 39 14.40 -1.50 -4.10
N LEU A 40 14.65 -2.11 -5.26
CA LEU A 40 13.75 -2.00 -6.41
C LEU A 40 12.37 -2.60 -6.12
N LEU A 41 12.33 -3.79 -5.49
CA LEU A 41 11.07 -4.45 -5.13
C LEU A 41 10.28 -3.65 -4.09
N SER A 42 10.93 -3.07 -3.09
CA SER A 42 10.27 -2.21 -2.10
C SER A 42 9.69 -0.94 -2.74
N MET A 43 10.42 -0.32 -3.68
CA MET A 43 9.89 0.82 -4.45
C MET A 43 8.70 0.44 -5.32
N MET A 44 8.74 -0.70 -6.00
CA MET A 44 7.60 -1.20 -6.78
C MET A 44 6.38 -1.44 -5.90
N PHE A 45 6.57 -1.95 -4.68
CA PHE A 45 5.50 -2.12 -3.71
C PHE A 45 4.88 -0.76 -3.33
N VAL A 46 5.69 0.25 -3.01
CA VAL A 46 5.21 1.60 -2.68
C VAL A 46 4.43 2.20 -3.85
N VAL A 47 4.95 2.11 -5.07
CA VAL A 47 4.27 2.61 -6.28
C VAL A 47 2.94 1.88 -6.50
N ALA A 48 2.90 0.56 -6.33
CA ALA A 48 1.67 -0.22 -6.44
C ALA A 48 0.63 0.17 -5.37
N ALA A 49 1.06 0.41 -4.13
CA ALA A 49 0.19 0.87 -3.06
C ALA A 49 -0.40 2.26 -3.37
N LEU A 50 0.43 3.19 -3.84
CA LEU A 50 -0.04 4.51 -4.28
C LEU A 50 -0.99 4.44 -5.47
N ALA A 51 -0.68 3.60 -6.46
CA ALA A 51 -1.55 3.37 -7.61
C ALA A 51 -2.91 2.81 -7.17
N SER A 52 -2.95 1.86 -6.24
CA SER A 52 -4.19 1.32 -5.67
C SER A 52 -5.06 2.40 -5.04
N ILE A 53 -4.46 3.26 -4.22
CA ILE A 53 -5.16 4.39 -3.59
C ILE A 53 -5.70 5.35 -4.66
N ALA A 54 -4.87 5.73 -5.64
CA ALA A 54 -5.27 6.61 -6.73
C ALA A 54 -6.43 6.02 -7.54
N SER A 55 -6.38 4.73 -7.88
CA SER A 55 -7.46 4.03 -8.57
C SER A 55 -8.76 4.03 -7.77
N ALA A 56 -8.71 3.86 -6.45
CA ALA A 56 -9.89 3.95 -5.59
C ALA A 56 -10.53 5.34 -5.63
N PHE A 57 -9.73 6.41 -5.60
CA PHE A 57 -10.22 7.78 -5.75
C PHE A 57 -10.86 8.03 -7.12
N VAL A 58 -10.22 7.57 -8.19
CA VAL A 58 -10.76 7.70 -9.56
C VAL A 58 -12.09 6.99 -9.69
N PHE A 59 -12.18 5.75 -9.20
CA PHE A 59 -13.43 4.97 -9.20
C PHE A 59 -14.54 5.71 -8.46
N LEU A 60 -14.25 6.21 -7.25
CA LEU A 60 -15.22 6.92 -6.45
C LEU A 60 -15.71 8.21 -7.14
N SER A 61 -14.80 9.00 -7.69
CA SER A 61 -15.13 10.23 -8.43
C SER A 61 -16.07 9.94 -9.61
N LEU A 62 -15.81 8.86 -10.35
CA LEU A 62 -16.65 8.40 -11.45
C LEU A 62 -18.05 8.04 -10.95
N VAL A 63 -18.15 7.20 -9.92
CA VAL A 63 -19.43 6.74 -9.34
C VAL A 63 -20.27 7.93 -8.85
N LEU A 64 -19.65 8.86 -8.14
CA LEU A 64 -20.32 10.06 -7.64
C LEU A 64 -20.83 10.95 -8.77
N THR A 65 -20.08 11.08 -9.87
CA THR A 65 -20.46 11.92 -11.00
C THR A 65 -21.65 11.36 -11.76
N GLN A 66 -21.67 10.04 -11.98
CA GLN A 66 -22.75 9.37 -12.72
C GLN A 66 -24.08 9.38 -11.95
N ARG A 67 -24.04 9.34 -10.62
CA ARG A 67 -25.22 9.14 -9.76
C ARG A 67 -25.91 10.39 -9.28
N LYS A 68 -25.37 11.60 -9.52
CA LYS A 68 -25.97 12.86 -9.05
C LYS A 68 -27.45 13.00 -9.45
N ARG A 69 -27.79 12.64 -10.69
CA ARG A 69 -29.16 12.71 -11.21
C ARG A 69 -30.10 11.72 -10.52
N GLU A 70 -29.62 10.50 -10.26
CA GLU A 70 -30.41 9.45 -9.59
C GLU A 70 -30.74 9.85 -8.15
N LEU A 71 -29.76 10.39 -7.41
CA LEU A 71 -29.95 10.86 -6.04
C LEU A 71 -30.88 12.07 -5.95
N ALA A 72 -30.84 12.98 -6.94
CA ALA A 72 -31.75 14.11 -7.02
C ALA A 72 -33.20 13.67 -7.26
N ILE A 73 -33.42 12.65 -8.11
CA ILE A 73 -34.76 12.08 -8.36
C ILE A 73 -35.30 11.41 -7.09
N LEU A 74 -34.47 10.66 -6.36
CA LEU A 74 -34.86 10.06 -5.08
C LEU A 74 -35.34 11.10 -4.06
N GLN A 75 -34.63 12.23 -3.96
CA GLN A 75 -35.04 13.33 -3.07
C GLN A 75 -36.32 14.01 -3.56
N ALA A 76 -36.53 14.17 -4.87
CA ALA A 76 -37.74 14.77 -5.43
C ALA A 76 -39.01 13.95 -5.16
N ILE A 77 -38.87 12.63 -4.97
CA ILE A 77 -39.98 11.72 -4.61
C ILE A 77 -40.21 11.70 -3.07
N GLY A 78 -39.39 12.42 -2.30
CA GLY A 78 -39.54 12.59 -0.85
C GLY A 78 -38.61 11.73 0.00
N ALA A 79 -37.57 11.10 -0.58
CA ALA A 79 -36.55 10.40 0.20
C ALA A 79 -35.76 11.40 1.06
N SER A 80 -35.63 11.10 2.35
CA SER A 80 -34.81 11.93 3.24
C SER A 80 -33.32 11.82 2.90
N PRO A 81 -32.55 12.90 3.06
CA PRO A 81 -31.09 12.93 2.99
C PRO A 81 -30.37 11.71 3.58
N ASN A 82 -30.75 11.34 4.81
CA ASN A 82 -30.12 10.25 5.56
C ASN A 82 -30.45 8.86 4.98
N GLN A 83 -31.63 8.68 4.38
CA GLN A 83 -31.98 7.43 3.68
C GLN A 83 -31.12 7.24 2.44
N VAL A 84 -30.91 8.33 1.67
CA VAL A 84 -30.07 8.31 0.48
C VAL A 84 -28.61 8.01 0.83
N VAL A 85 -28.07 8.60 1.90
CA VAL A 85 -26.70 8.31 2.38
C VAL A 85 -26.53 6.83 2.73
N ARG A 86 -27.47 6.28 3.52
CA ARG A 86 -27.36 4.90 4.01
C ARG A 86 -27.47 3.90 2.85
N LEU A 87 -28.31 4.16 1.87
CA LEU A 87 -28.45 3.34 0.67
C LEU A 87 -27.14 3.31 -0.13
N VAL A 88 -26.59 4.48 -0.44
CA VAL A 88 -25.35 4.59 -1.22
C VAL A 88 -24.17 3.97 -0.48
N LEU A 89 -24.08 4.17 0.84
CA LEU A 89 -23.04 3.56 1.67
C LEU A 89 -23.12 2.04 1.62
N PHE A 90 -24.31 1.46 1.75
CA PHE A 90 -24.47 0.01 1.71
C PHE A 90 -24.07 -0.58 0.36
N GLU A 91 -24.49 0.06 -0.73
CA GLU A 91 -24.16 -0.38 -2.07
C GLU A 91 -22.65 -0.36 -2.30
N ILE A 92 -21.98 0.75 -2.01
CA ILE A 92 -20.54 0.89 -2.27
C ILE A 92 -19.73 0.01 -1.30
N MET A 93 -20.17 -0.16 -0.05
CA MET A 93 -19.54 -1.09 0.87
C MET A 93 -19.65 -2.54 0.42
N SER A 94 -20.78 -2.95 -0.18
CA SER A 94 -20.92 -4.30 -0.72
C SER A 94 -19.95 -4.56 -1.88
N ILE A 95 -19.83 -3.59 -2.80
CA ILE A 95 -18.89 -3.68 -3.93
C ILE A 95 -17.45 -3.73 -3.42
N LEU A 96 -17.10 -2.83 -2.50
CA LEU A 96 -15.74 -2.72 -1.96
C LEU A 96 -15.32 -4.00 -1.22
N LEU A 97 -16.21 -4.58 -0.42
CA LEU A 97 -15.91 -5.83 0.30
C LEU A 97 -15.64 -6.98 -0.67
N VAL A 98 -16.47 -7.13 -1.71
CA VAL A 98 -16.27 -8.14 -2.75
C VAL A 98 -14.96 -7.90 -3.51
N SER A 99 -14.68 -6.65 -3.90
CA SER A 99 -13.43 -6.29 -4.58
C SER A 99 -12.20 -6.55 -3.74
N MET A 100 -12.24 -6.29 -2.43
CA MET A 100 -11.12 -6.58 -1.52
C MET A 100 -10.85 -8.08 -1.42
N VAL A 101 -11.90 -8.88 -1.20
CA VAL A 101 -11.77 -10.34 -1.11
C VAL A 101 -11.17 -10.88 -2.41
N LEU A 102 -11.70 -10.47 -3.56
CA LEU A 102 -11.20 -10.89 -4.87
C LEU A 102 -9.77 -10.39 -5.12
N GLY A 103 -9.47 -9.14 -4.81
CA GLY A 103 -8.15 -8.56 -5.02
C GLY A 103 -7.07 -9.26 -4.19
N VAL A 104 -7.34 -9.54 -2.91
CA VAL A 104 -6.42 -10.27 -2.04
C VAL A 104 -6.25 -11.71 -2.52
N THR A 105 -7.35 -12.42 -2.81
CA THR A 105 -7.25 -13.82 -3.28
C THR A 105 -6.51 -13.93 -4.61
N LEU A 106 -6.76 -13.04 -5.57
CA LEU A 106 -6.02 -12.99 -6.83
C LEU A 106 -4.55 -12.63 -6.61
N GLY A 107 -4.26 -11.66 -5.75
CA GLY A 107 -2.89 -11.29 -5.39
C GLY A 107 -2.10 -12.46 -4.82
N LEU A 108 -2.67 -13.16 -3.84
CA LEU A 108 -2.06 -14.36 -3.24
C LEU A 108 -1.86 -15.47 -4.29
N ALA A 109 -2.86 -15.72 -5.14
CA ALA A 109 -2.76 -16.75 -6.18
C ALA A 109 -1.67 -16.43 -7.22
N VAL A 110 -1.53 -15.17 -7.61
CA VAL A 110 -0.46 -14.73 -8.54
C VAL A 110 0.91 -14.85 -7.89
N SER A 111 1.05 -14.45 -6.62
CA SER A 111 2.30 -14.60 -5.87
C SER A 111 2.75 -16.05 -5.76
N GLU A 112 1.82 -16.98 -5.48
CA GLU A 112 2.13 -18.42 -5.42
C GLU A 112 2.51 -18.97 -6.81
N SER A 113 1.77 -18.56 -7.85
CA SER A 113 2.08 -18.95 -9.24
C SER A 113 3.47 -18.49 -9.67
N PHE A 114 3.91 -17.32 -9.20
CA PHE A 114 5.23 -16.77 -9.48
C PHE A 114 6.34 -17.60 -8.82
N ASN A 115 6.08 -18.19 -7.65
CA ASN A 115 7.02 -19.11 -7.01
C ASN A 115 7.22 -20.38 -7.88
N GLY A 116 6.13 -20.98 -8.34
CA GLY A 116 6.17 -22.12 -9.27
C GLY A 116 6.90 -21.81 -10.58
N PHE A 117 6.73 -20.59 -11.10
CA PHE A 117 7.41 -20.13 -12.32
C PHE A 117 8.93 -20.15 -12.18
N PHE A 118 9.50 -19.76 -11.03
CA PHE A 118 10.96 -19.82 -10.81
C PHE A 118 11.53 -21.24 -10.80
N GLY A 119 10.74 -22.23 -10.40
CA GLY A 119 11.12 -23.64 -10.51
C GLY A 119 11.39 -24.06 -11.97
N VAL A 120 10.61 -23.54 -12.90
CA VAL A 120 10.81 -23.75 -14.35
C VAL A 120 12.14 -23.13 -14.81
N PHE A 121 12.50 -21.94 -14.34
CA PHE A 121 13.81 -21.35 -14.63
C PHE A 121 14.95 -22.18 -14.05
N GLY A 122 14.81 -22.68 -12.81
CA GLY A 122 15.78 -23.57 -12.21
C GLY A 122 16.04 -24.81 -13.07
N PHE A 123 14.97 -25.45 -13.57
CA PHE A 123 15.07 -26.57 -14.49
C PHE A 123 15.75 -26.21 -15.81
N ILE A 124 15.38 -25.08 -16.42
CA ILE A 124 16.01 -24.57 -17.65
C ILE A 124 17.50 -24.32 -17.42
N PHE A 125 17.88 -23.58 -16.37
CA PHE A 125 19.29 -23.31 -16.08
C PHE A 125 20.08 -24.59 -15.84
N GLN A 126 19.51 -25.58 -15.17
CA GLN A 126 20.15 -26.88 -15.01
C GLN A 126 20.38 -27.58 -16.36
N LEU A 127 19.41 -27.52 -17.28
CA LEU A 127 19.52 -28.11 -18.60
C LEU A 127 20.62 -27.46 -19.45
N PHE A 128 20.74 -26.13 -19.39
CA PHE A 128 21.67 -25.36 -20.24
C PHE A 128 23.07 -25.16 -19.63
N LEU A 129 23.16 -24.99 -18.31
CA LEU A 129 24.40 -24.65 -17.60
C LEU A 129 24.98 -25.83 -16.82
N GLY A 130 24.28 -26.97 -16.73
CA GLY A 130 24.73 -28.19 -16.06
C GLY A 130 24.88 -28.07 -14.53
N GLN A 131 24.68 -26.88 -13.96
CA GLN A 131 24.62 -26.69 -12.52
C GLN A 131 23.19 -26.83 -12.01
N SER A 132 23.02 -27.72 -11.03
CA SER A 132 21.79 -27.74 -10.23
C SER A 132 21.81 -26.52 -9.31
N ALA A 133 21.05 -25.49 -9.66
CA ALA A 133 20.78 -24.35 -8.81
C ALA A 133 19.35 -24.47 -8.29
N PRO A 134 19.09 -25.28 -7.25
CA PRO A 134 17.77 -25.34 -6.62
C PRO A 134 17.46 -23.96 -6.03
N ILE A 135 16.63 -23.19 -6.73
CA ILE A 135 16.18 -21.87 -6.27
C ILE A 135 15.04 -22.09 -5.27
N ASN A 136 15.40 -22.43 -4.03
CA ASN A 136 14.41 -22.53 -2.96
C ASN A 136 14.01 -21.10 -2.54
N ARG A 137 12.75 -20.73 -2.77
CA ARG A 137 12.20 -19.42 -2.42
C ARG A 137 11.19 -19.59 -1.29
N ASP A 138 11.55 -19.09 -0.13
CA ASP A 138 10.61 -18.96 0.97
C ASP A 138 9.76 -17.71 0.74
N LEU A 139 8.49 -17.92 0.39
CA LEU A 139 7.54 -16.84 0.19
C LEU A 139 7.08 -16.32 1.56
N VAL A 140 7.70 -15.24 2.01
CA VAL A 140 7.31 -14.54 3.23
C VAL A 140 6.23 -13.54 2.89
N TRP A 141 5.03 -13.77 3.42
CA TRP A 141 3.87 -12.91 3.18
C TRP A 141 3.92 -11.66 4.08
N PRO A 142 3.91 -10.44 3.49
CA PRO A 142 3.92 -9.18 4.24
C PRO A 142 2.49 -8.85 4.72
N TRP A 143 1.99 -9.61 5.71
CA TRP A 143 0.60 -9.49 6.17
C TRP A 143 0.27 -8.09 6.69
N LEU A 144 1.22 -7.45 7.39
CA LEU A 144 1.02 -6.12 7.95
C LEU A 144 0.85 -5.08 6.86
N GLU A 145 1.68 -5.14 5.83
CA GLU A 145 1.65 -4.23 4.71
C GLU A 145 0.39 -4.42 3.86
N ILE A 146 -0.03 -5.67 3.62
CA ILE A 146 -1.27 -5.98 2.92
C ILE A 146 -2.47 -5.42 3.69
N ILE A 147 -2.55 -5.64 5.01
CA ILE A 147 -3.63 -5.13 5.85
C ILE A 147 -3.59 -3.60 5.91
N ALA A 148 -2.41 -2.99 6.04
CA ALA A 148 -2.26 -1.55 6.11
C ALA A 148 -2.71 -0.86 4.81
N VAL A 149 -2.30 -1.37 3.65
CA VAL A 149 -2.69 -0.81 2.35
C VAL A 149 -4.20 -0.96 2.14
N ASN A 150 -4.75 -2.16 2.37
CA ASN A 150 -6.20 -2.38 2.24
C ASN A 150 -6.99 -1.51 3.24
N GLY A 151 -6.55 -1.43 4.49
CA GLY A 151 -7.16 -0.59 5.52
C GLY A 151 -7.13 0.89 5.15
N LEU A 152 -6.02 1.38 4.61
CA LEU A 152 -5.89 2.76 4.14
C LEU A 152 -6.84 3.05 2.98
N VAL A 153 -6.94 2.14 2.00
CA VAL A 153 -7.89 2.27 0.88
C VAL A 153 -9.33 2.28 1.40
N LEU A 154 -9.68 1.38 2.32
CA LEU A 154 -11.00 1.33 2.95
C LEU A 154 -11.33 2.65 3.65
N VAL A 155 -10.43 3.15 4.49
CA VAL A 155 -10.61 4.42 5.23
C VAL A 155 -10.73 5.59 4.26
N ALA A 156 -9.93 5.63 3.20
CA ALA A 156 -9.98 6.68 2.19
C ALA A 156 -11.34 6.69 1.45
N VAL A 157 -11.82 5.52 1.02
CA VAL A 157 -13.11 5.40 0.32
C VAL A 157 -14.28 5.75 1.24
N VAL A 158 -14.32 5.18 2.46
CA VAL A 158 -15.38 5.47 3.44
C VAL A 158 -15.36 6.95 3.82
N GLY A 159 -14.18 7.51 4.12
CA GLY A 159 -14.02 8.92 4.45
C GLY A 159 -14.48 9.84 3.32
N SER A 160 -14.11 9.54 2.08
CA SER A 160 -14.50 10.33 0.91
C SER A 160 -16.00 10.23 0.60
N LEU A 161 -16.62 9.06 0.81
CA LEU A 161 -18.07 8.88 0.72
C LEU A 161 -18.79 9.72 1.77
N LEU A 162 -18.41 9.58 3.04
CA LEU A 162 -19.02 10.33 4.13
C LEU A 162 -18.86 11.85 3.91
N PHE A 163 -17.68 12.29 3.46
CA PHE A 163 -17.43 13.69 3.16
C PHE A 163 -18.32 14.20 2.02
N THR A 164 -18.32 13.49 0.88
CA THR A 164 -19.08 13.92 -0.31
C THR A 164 -20.56 13.94 -0.02
N THR A 165 -21.09 12.90 0.63
CA THR A 165 -22.51 12.81 0.89
C THR A 165 -22.95 13.84 1.93
N ARG A 166 -22.19 14.09 3.01
CA ARG A 166 -22.52 15.18 3.96
C ARG A 166 -22.52 16.55 3.29
N ARG A 167 -21.49 16.84 2.49
CA ARG A 167 -21.35 18.12 1.80
C ARG A 167 -22.49 18.39 0.81
N ALA A 168 -23.03 17.35 0.17
CA ALA A 168 -24.17 17.48 -0.73
C ALA A 168 -25.48 17.85 0.00
N LEU A 169 -25.61 17.48 1.28
CA LEU A 169 -26.80 17.77 2.08
C LEU A 169 -26.78 19.19 2.68
N ASP A 170 -25.60 19.65 3.10
CA ASP A 170 -25.44 21.00 3.68
C ASP A 170 -25.65 22.10 2.63
N SER A 171 -25.35 21.84 1.35
CA SER A 171 -25.54 22.81 0.26
C SER A 171 -27.01 23.09 -0.05
N ASP A 172 -27.91 22.13 0.19
CA ASP A 172 -29.35 22.34 -0.03
C ASP A 172 -29.98 23.13 1.13
N LEU A 173 -29.60 22.83 2.39
CA LEU A 173 -30.10 23.56 3.56
C LEU A 173 -29.72 25.05 3.54
N ALA A 174 -28.48 25.39 3.17
CA ALA A 174 -28.03 26.79 3.13
C ALA A 174 -28.70 27.61 2.00
N THR A 175 -29.10 26.95 0.91
CA THR A 175 -29.81 27.60 -0.20
C THR A 175 -31.30 27.79 0.15
N VAL A 176 -31.89 26.82 0.84
CA VAL A 176 -33.28 26.90 1.33
C VAL A 176 -33.45 27.92 2.48
N LEU A 177 -32.42 28.13 3.32
CA LEU A 177 -32.44 29.13 4.40
C LEU A 177 -32.09 30.57 3.98
N LYS A 178 -31.54 30.78 2.77
CA LYS A 178 -31.29 32.12 2.20
C LYS A 178 -32.31 32.50 1.12
N GLY A 179 -33.33 31.66 0.95
CA GLY A 179 -34.49 31.93 0.12
C GLY A 179 -35.60 32.68 0.85
N GLU A 180 -35.24 33.64 1.71
CA GLU A 180 -36.00 34.84 2.09
C GLU A 180 -34.99 35.97 2.38
#